data_AF-A0A6C0K3S1-F1
#
_entry.id   AF-A0A6C0K3S1-F1
#
_cell.length_a   1.000
_cell.length_b   1.000
_cell.length_c   1.000
_cell.angle_alpha   90.00
_cell.angle_beta   90.00
_cell.angle_gamma   90.00
#
_symmetry.space_group_name_H-M   'P 1'
#
loop_
_entity.id
_entity.type
_entity.pdbx_description
1 polymer ?
#
loop_
_entity_poly.entity_id
_entity_poly.type
_entity_poly.pdbx_seq_one_letter_code
_entity_poly.pdbx_strand_id
1 'polypeptide(L)'
;MPSQSQSIFEDYVKKHNLEILPDDKKKRGNCKLILQGKCECGNVVQKAYRQFQKTGCVCWTCIQLSQNSSRIERGKARRQKRLEQESITGVFQCPQCKEMKPLHENTRQQEFKRLCISCGKHRNDDEHYLKHIVRNAQYRTIERNKSGRQHVFDIDIQYIEELWKGQNGKCYISGIAMQLKTTSDWQCSIDRVDNNKGYLKGNIRLICLEFQHGRHQWDIDLYRSFCCLYTGRTIPNHDEQEFISKKVKEAQTCSSFRLRKIPVMSQMLNQCTQCDEILDNDNFSAQSMKCKSCLDQYTATRRLTLNGYMRNLVNSARSRTNDRDNKRTISKRENNTFDLSVNDLYEIYLKQSGRCHYSGICMRINGPFQISLERMDVFRGYSRNNIVLICDIFNSPVFLLNSNDTSRGSSQWNSDKIKIMIELCSDRIENIHPLPITCFDTFKDIISPINQTLTQLSIDSIIDDFKENKEWCKVKDRRTEYGVKMKDFIQNVRHGRVHINEEQRKQLLTHDPLFFENKRIVFREYNMTEKVDFLVEYFIMQKKWPPQSHISVDGFRIGLFKTNTQRNPPKTMSIHDREKILKCDPLFFS
;
A
#
# COMPACT_ATOMS: atom_id res chain seq x y z
N MET A 1 -32.68 -53.77 9.74
CA MET A 1 -34.08 -53.35 9.46
C MET A 1 -34.95 -54.60 9.52
N PRO A 2 -36.24 -54.54 9.93
CA PRO A 2 -37.18 -55.64 9.77
C PRO A 2 -37.26 -56.09 8.30
N SER A 3 -37.52 -57.37 8.03
CA SER A 3 -37.46 -57.97 6.68
C SER A 3 -38.32 -57.25 5.62
N GLN A 4 -39.51 -56.77 5.99
CA GLN A 4 -40.37 -55.99 5.08
C GLN A 4 -39.79 -54.61 4.70
N SER A 5 -39.04 -53.97 5.60
CA SER A 5 -38.45 -52.66 5.33
C SER A 5 -37.25 -52.73 4.38
N GLN A 6 -36.62 -53.91 4.31
CA GLN A 6 -35.47 -54.15 3.44
C GLN A 6 -35.89 -54.31 1.97
N SER A 7 -36.97 -55.05 1.69
CA SER A 7 -37.51 -55.17 0.33
C SER A 7 -37.93 -53.82 -0.25
N ILE A 8 -38.65 -52.98 0.53
CA ILE A 8 -39.08 -51.64 0.09
C ILE A 8 -37.86 -50.75 -0.23
N PHE A 9 -36.79 -50.89 0.56
CA PHE A 9 -35.57 -50.12 0.37
C PHE A 9 -34.80 -50.56 -0.89
N GLU A 10 -34.63 -51.86 -1.10
CA GLU A 10 -33.96 -52.43 -2.28
C GLU A 10 -34.71 -52.08 -3.58
N ASP A 11 -36.04 -52.17 -3.57
CA ASP A 11 -36.88 -51.75 -4.70
C ASP A 11 -36.71 -50.25 -5.02
N TYR A 12 -36.62 -49.40 -3.99
CA TYR A 12 -36.40 -47.97 -4.18
C TYR A 12 -35.03 -47.67 -4.78
N VAL A 13 -33.96 -48.32 -4.29
CA VAL A 13 -32.59 -48.17 -4.81
C VAL A 13 -32.54 -48.59 -6.28
N LYS A 14 -33.14 -49.74 -6.62
CA LYS A 14 -33.19 -50.27 -7.99
C LYS A 14 -34.01 -49.38 -8.91
N LYS A 15 -35.19 -48.94 -8.49
CA LYS A 15 -36.08 -48.07 -9.28
C LYS A 15 -35.41 -46.74 -9.68
N HIS A 16 -34.56 -46.20 -8.81
CA HIS A 16 -33.90 -44.91 -9.03
C HIS A 16 -32.45 -45.00 -9.48
N ASN A 17 -31.97 -46.21 -9.81
CA ASN A 17 -30.58 -46.49 -10.22
C ASN A 17 -29.56 -45.86 -9.27
N LEU A 18 -29.77 -46.07 -7.97
CA LEU A 18 -28.94 -45.53 -6.90
C LEU A 18 -27.86 -46.55 -6.50
N GLU A 19 -26.69 -46.03 -6.14
CA GLU A 19 -25.59 -46.81 -5.60
C GLU A 19 -25.51 -46.58 -4.08
N ILE A 20 -25.43 -47.65 -3.31
CA ILE A 20 -25.26 -47.57 -1.85
C ILE A 20 -23.77 -47.40 -1.57
N LEU A 21 -23.38 -46.29 -0.96
CA LEU A 21 -21.97 -46.05 -0.65
C LEU A 21 -21.58 -46.75 0.66
N PRO A 22 -20.39 -47.38 0.72
CA PRO A 22 -19.86 -47.92 1.97
C PRO A 22 -19.64 -46.78 2.99
N ASP A 23 -20.05 -47.03 4.23
CA ASP A 23 -19.98 -46.04 5.31
C ASP A 23 -18.54 -45.95 5.86
N ASP A 24 -17.73 -45.09 5.25
CA ASP A 24 -16.30 -44.95 5.60
C ASP A 24 -16.04 -44.20 6.93
N LYS A 25 -17.06 -43.80 7.70
CA LYS A 25 -16.83 -42.98 8.92
C LYS A 25 -17.68 -43.40 10.12
N LYS A 26 -17.12 -44.30 10.94
CA LYS A 26 -17.48 -44.53 12.36
C LYS A 26 -17.15 -43.32 13.27
N LYS A 27 -17.67 -42.13 12.99
CA LYS A 27 -17.63 -41.02 13.96
C LYS A 27 -19.05 -40.51 14.22
N ARG A 28 -19.55 -40.89 15.42
CA ARG A 28 -20.74 -40.42 16.13
C ARG A 28 -22.08 -41.07 15.74
N GLY A 29 -22.30 -42.29 16.23
CA GLY A 29 -23.58 -42.78 16.78
C GLY A 29 -24.86 -42.81 15.92
N ASN A 30 -24.84 -42.36 14.67
CA ASN A 30 -25.98 -42.37 13.76
C ASN A 30 -25.53 -42.85 12.39
N CYS A 31 -25.59 -44.17 12.15
CA CYS A 31 -25.38 -44.74 10.82
C CYS A 31 -26.45 -44.16 9.88
N LYS A 32 -26.06 -43.23 9.01
CA LYS A 32 -26.93 -42.68 7.97
C LYS A 32 -26.58 -43.39 6.67
N LEU A 33 -27.52 -44.16 6.15
CA LEU A 33 -27.36 -44.77 4.84
C LEU A 33 -27.29 -43.66 3.77
N ILE A 34 -26.13 -43.53 3.13
CA ILE A 34 -25.86 -42.58 2.05
C ILE A 34 -26.08 -43.29 0.73
N LEU A 35 -26.90 -42.68 -0.12
CA LEU A 35 -27.09 -43.12 -1.50
C LEU A 35 -26.35 -42.16 -2.44
N GLN A 36 -25.95 -42.68 -3.58
CA GLN A 36 -25.39 -41.94 -4.70
C GLN A 36 -26.29 -42.12 -5.91
N GLY A 37 -26.60 -41.03 -6.60
CA GLY A 37 -27.37 -41.06 -7.85
C GLY A 37 -26.92 -39.96 -8.80
N LYS A 38 -27.33 -40.03 -10.07
CA LYS A 38 -27.09 -38.97 -11.06
C LYS A 38 -28.31 -38.07 -11.17
N CYS A 39 -28.09 -36.76 -11.09
CA CYS A 39 -29.09 -35.75 -11.46
C CYS A 39 -29.27 -35.73 -12.97
N GLU A 40 -30.42 -35.24 -13.45
CA GLU A 40 -30.68 -35.03 -14.89
C GLU A 40 -29.63 -34.14 -15.57
N CYS A 41 -28.98 -33.24 -14.84
CA CYS A 41 -27.88 -32.42 -15.35
C CYS A 41 -26.51 -33.14 -15.41
N GLY A 42 -26.47 -34.45 -15.12
CA GLY A 42 -25.26 -35.27 -15.13
C GLY A 42 -24.45 -35.25 -13.82
N ASN A 43 -24.73 -34.32 -12.90
CA ASN A 43 -24.03 -34.24 -11.62
C ASN A 43 -24.34 -35.43 -10.71
N VAL A 44 -23.30 -35.95 -10.06
CA VAL A 44 -23.44 -36.99 -9.03
C VAL A 44 -23.90 -36.34 -7.72
N VAL A 45 -24.93 -36.92 -7.10
CA VAL A 45 -25.53 -36.45 -5.85
C VAL A 45 -25.38 -37.54 -4.80
N GLN A 46 -24.71 -37.22 -3.69
CA GLN A 46 -24.60 -38.08 -2.53
C GLN A 46 -25.40 -37.47 -1.38
N LYS A 47 -26.38 -38.18 -0.84
CA LYS A 47 -27.16 -37.71 0.31
C LYS A 47 -27.80 -38.87 1.07
N ALA A 48 -28.23 -38.58 2.30
CA ALA A 48 -28.89 -39.57 3.13
C ALA A 48 -30.22 -40.03 2.50
N TYR A 49 -30.59 -41.29 2.68
CA TYR A 49 -31.85 -41.88 2.14
C TYR A 49 -33.09 -41.00 2.35
N ARG A 50 -33.28 -40.46 3.57
CA ARG A 50 -34.41 -39.55 3.88
C ARG A 50 -34.43 -38.27 3.04
N GLN A 51 -33.27 -37.78 2.60
CA GLN A 51 -33.17 -36.61 1.73
C GLN A 51 -33.45 -36.97 0.26
N PHE A 52 -33.11 -38.20 -0.18
CA PHE A 52 -33.55 -38.73 -1.48
C PHE A 52 -35.07 -38.87 -1.55
N GLN A 53 -35.71 -39.40 -0.52
CA GLN A 53 -37.18 -39.51 -0.49
C GLN A 53 -37.89 -38.15 -0.68
N LYS A 54 -37.28 -37.06 -0.20
CA LYS A 54 -37.85 -35.71 -0.32
C LYS A 54 -37.57 -35.03 -1.65
N THR A 55 -36.38 -35.23 -2.22
CA THR A 55 -35.90 -34.39 -3.34
C THR A 55 -35.43 -35.18 -4.57
N GLY A 56 -35.62 -36.50 -4.60
CA GLY A 56 -35.22 -37.37 -5.71
C GLY A 56 -33.73 -37.30 -6.00
N CYS A 57 -33.29 -37.48 -7.25
CA CYS A 57 -31.89 -37.34 -7.65
C CYS A 57 -31.48 -35.91 -8.01
N VAL A 58 -32.17 -34.88 -7.52
CA VAL A 58 -31.89 -33.50 -7.93
C VAL A 58 -30.69 -32.93 -7.17
N CYS A 59 -29.68 -32.43 -7.89
CA CYS A 59 -28.53 -31.76 -7.29
C CYS A 59 -28.91 -30.37 -6.76
N TRP A 60 -28.14 -29.87 -5.79
CA TRP A 60 -28.42 -28.57 -5.16
C TRP A 60 -28.47 -27.43 -6.19
N THR A 61 -27.61 -27.47 -7.21
CA THR A 61 -27.60 -26.50 -8.31
C THR A 61 -28.92 -26.49 -9.09
N CYS A 62 -29.47 -27.65 -9.43
CA CYS A 62 -30.76 -27.74 -10.13
C CYS A 62 -31.95 -27.33 -9.25
N ILE A 63 -31.90 -27.62 -7.94
CA ILE A 63 -32.90 -27.13 -6.98
C ILE A 63 -32.89 -25.60 -6.92
N GLN A 64 -31.70 -24.99 -6.84
CA GLN A 64 -31.57 -23.54 -6.85
C GLN A 64 -32.06 -22.92 -8.16
N LEU A 65 -31.74 -23.54 -9.30
CA LEU A 65 -32.18 -23.08 -10.62
C LEU A 65 -33.71 -23.14 -10.79
N SER A 66 -34.36 -24.22 -10.36
CA SER A 66 -35.84 -24.36 -10.46
C SER A 66 -36.57 -23.43 -9.48
N GLN A 67 -36.07 -23.29 -8.25
CA GLN A 67 -36.62 -22.35 -7.28
C GLN A 67 -36.45 -20.90 -7.71
N ASN A 68 -35.28 -20.53 -8.25
CA ASN A 68 -35.04 -19.20 -8.78
C ASN A 68 -35.87 -18.92 -10.02
N SER A 69 -35.98 -19.87 -10.96
CA SER A 69 -36.85 -19.73 -12.14
C SER A 69 -38.30 -19.47 -11.74
N SER A 70 -38.88 -20.31 -10.86
CA SER A 70 -40.27 -20.14 -10.41
C SER A 70 -40.52 -18.85 -9.61
N ARG A 71 -39.51 -18.34 -8.90
CA ARG A 71 -39.60 -17.09 -8.15
C ARG A 71 -39.49 -15.88 -9.07
N ILE A 72 -38.64 -15.95 -10.10
CA ILE A 72 -38.51 -14.94 -11.15
C ILE A 72 -39.80 -14.89 -11.99
N GLU A 73 -40.34 -16.04 -12.40
CA GLU A 73 -41.58 -16.15 -13.18
C GLU A 73 -42.79 -15.58 -12.42
N ARG A 74 -42.97 -15.98 -11.15
CA ARG A 74 -44.02 -15.40 -10.29
C ARG A 74 -43.84 -13.90 -10.06
N GLY A 75 -42.58 -13.44 -9.98
CA GLY A 75 -42.24 -12.02 -9.94
C GLY A 75 -42.63 -11.27 -11.22
N LYS A 76 -42.34 -11.84 -12.39
CA LYS A 76 -42.70 -11.30 -13.71
C LYS A 76 -44.21 -11.25 -13.90
N ALA A 77 -44.94 -12.33 -13.60
CA ALA A 77 -46.41 -12.36 -13.73
C ALA A 77 -47.11 -11.35 -12.82
N ARG A 78 -46.66 -11.21 -11.56
CA ARG A 78 -47.16 -10.18 -10.62
C ARG A 78 -46.79 -8.75 -11.01
N ARG A 79 -45.73 -8.56 -11.82
CA ARG A 79 -45.32 -7.28 -12.39
C ARG A 79 -46.19 -6.93 -13.60
N GLN A 80 -46.42 -7.89 -14.50
CA GLN A 80 -47.21 -7.70 -15.71
C GLN A 80 -48.66 -7.31 -15.43
N LYS A 81 -49.38 -8.11 -14.62
CA LYS A 81 -50.77 -7.84 -14.22
C LYS A 81 -50.97 -6.49 -13.52
N ARG A 82 -49.89 -5.97 -12.95
CA ARG A 82 -49.85 -4.72 -12.18
C ARG A 82 -49.50 -3.52 -13.05
N LEU A 83 -48.58 -3.67 -14.00
CA LEU A 83 -48.32 -2.67 -15.03
C LEU A 83 -49.58 -2.45 -15.89
N GLU A 84 -50.33 -3.52 -16.17
CA GLU A 84 -51.64 -3.44 -16.82
C GLU A 84 -52.64 -2.64 -15.98
N GLN A 85 -52.70 -2.88 -14.67
CA GLN A 85 -53.62 -2.15 -13.78
C GLN A 85 -53.21 -0.68 -13.58
N GLU A 86 -51.91 -0.41 -13.46
CA GLU A 86 -51.34 0.94 -13.31
C GLU A 86 -51.46 1.75 -14.62
N SER A 87 -51.28 1.12 -15.80
CA SER A 87 -51.46 1.80 -17.09
C SER A 87 -52.90 2.21 -17.36
N ILE A 88 -53.86 1.50 -16.77
CA ILE A 88 -55.29 1.81 -16.89
C ILE A 88 -55.67 3.03 -16.04
N THR A 89 -55.10 3.19 -14.85
CA THR A 89 -55.49 4.28 -13.93
C THR A 89 -54.65 5.54 -14.07
N GLY A 90 -53.41 5.46 -14.57
CA GLY A 90 -52.50 6.59 -14.66
C GLY A 90 -51.94 7.08 -13.31
N VAL A 91 -52.37 6.47 -12.20
CA VAL A 91 -52.04 6.85 -10.82
C VAL A 91 -51.66 5.63 -9.97
N PHE A 92 -50.81 5.84 -8.98
CA PHE A 92 -50.42 4.84 -7.98
C PHE A 92 -50.57 5.40 -6.56
N GLN A 93 -50.89 4.54 -5.59
CA GLN A 93 -50.89 4.94 -4.17
C GLN A 93 -49.48 4.78 -3.59
N CYS A 94 -48.89 5.88 -3.10
CA CYS A 94 -47.61 5.82 -2.41
C CYS A 94 -47.78 5.10 -1.06
N PRO A 95 -47.04 4.01 -0.75
CA PRO A 95 -47.20 3.27 0.49
C PRO A 95 -46.72 4.03 1.74
N GLN A 96 -46.01 5.16 1.55
CA GLN A 96 -45.46 5.97 2.64
C GLN A 96 -46.41 7.11 3.04
N CYS A 97 -46.83 7.98 2.10
CA CYS A 97 -47.79 9.04 2.41
C CYS A 97 -49.26 8.64 2.20
N LYS A 98 -49.52 7.47 1.59
CA LYS A 98 -50.86 6.95 1.26
C LYS A 98 -51.67 7.77 0.25
N GLU A 99 -51.09 8.82 -0.32
CA GLU A 99 -51.71 9.64 -1.37
C GLU A 99 -51.67 8.94 -2.75
N MET A 100 -52.69 9.18 -3.56
CA MET A 100 -52.72 8.80 -4.98
C MET A 100 -51.90 9.82 -5.77
N LYS A 101 -50.88 9.36 -6.48
CA LYS A 101 -49.97 10.21 -7.28
C LYS A 101 -49.97 9.77 -8.74
N PRO A 102 -49.77 10.70 -9.68
CA PRO A 102 -49.53 10.36 -11.07
C PRO A 102 -48.35 9.40 -11.23
N LEU A 103 -48.42 8.45 -12.17
CA LEU A 103 -47.33 7.50 -12.41
C LEU A 103 -45.97 8.14 -12.70
N HIS A 104 -45.95 9.33 -13.29
CA HIS A 104 -44.71 10.08 -13.54
C HIS A 104 -44.05 10.62 -12.26
N GLU A 105 -44.81 10.72 -11.16
CA GLU A 105 -44.28 11.02 -9.83
C GLU A 105 -43.72 9.78 -9.12
N ASN A 106 -43.71 8.60 -9.75
CA ASN A 106 -42.95 7.45 -9.26
C ASN A 106 -41.51 7.58 -9.72
N THR A 107 -40.55 7.49 -8.80
CA THR A 107 -39.12 7.58 -9.18
C THR A 107 -38.73 6.42 -10.10
N ARG A 108 -38.29 6.69 -11.34
CA ARG A 108 -37.81 5.70 -12.33
C ARG A 108 -36.78 4.70 -11.77
N GLN A 109 -35.96 5.10 -10.80
CA GLN A 109 -34.96 4.23 -10.16
C GLN A 109 -35.53 3.31 -9.07
N GLN A 110 -36.81 3.42 -8.73
CA GLN A 110 -37.46 2.65 -7.66
C GLN A 110 -38.78 1.99 -8.09
N GLU A 111 -38.87 1.47 -9.33
CA GLU A 111 -40.00 0.62 -9.77
C GLU A 111 -40.31 -0.53 -8.77
N PHE A 112 -39.36 -0.90 -7.90
CA PHE A 112 -39.54 -1.89 -6.84
C PHE A 112 -40.06 -1.35 -5.49
N LYS A 113 -39.96 -0.05 -5.17
CA LYS A 113 -40.34 0.50 -3.85
C LYS A 113 -41.61 1.37 -3.87
N ARG A 114 -42.13 1.74 -5.05
CA ARG A 114 -43.43 2.41 -5.26
C ARG A 114 -43.62 3.71 -4.47
N LEU A 115 -42.56 4.49 -4.26
CA LEU A 115 -42.67 5.76 -3.56
C LEU A 115 -42.91 6.89 -4.54
N CYS A 116 -43.71 7.87 -4.14
CA CYS A 116 -43.72 9.16 -4.81
C CYS A 116 -42.36 9.85 -4.67
N ILE A 117 -42.02 10.72 -5.62
CA ILE A 117 -40.75 11.45 -5.65
C ILE A 117 -40.48 12.15 -4.31
N SER A 118 -41.50 12.76 -3.68
CA SER A 118 -41.34 13.39 -2.37
C SER A 118 -41.01 12.37 -1.28
N CYS A 119 -41.80 11.30 -1.10
CA CYS A 119 -41.51 10.26 -0.11
C CYS A 119 -40.19 9.51 -0.38
N GLY A 120 -39.82 9.33 -1.65
CA GLY A 120 -38.54 8.79 -2.07
C GLY A 120 -37.37 9.70 -1.71
N LYS A 121 -37.56 11.02 -1.78
CA LYS A 121 -36.60 12.03 -1.29
C LYS A 121 -36.53 12.06 0.24
N HIS A 122 -37.65 11.86 0.94
CA HIS A 122 -37.70 11.80 2.40
C HIS A 122 -37.10 10.53 3.02
N ARG A 123 -36.76 9.49 2.22
CA ARG A 123 -35.96 8.35 2.70
C ARG A 123 -34.47 8.65 2.89
N ASN A 124 -34.03 9.85 2.54
CA ASN A 124 -32.73 10.37 2.97
C ASN A 124 -32.87 11.03 4.34
N ASP A 125 -33.63 10.45 5.26
CA ASP A 125 -33.55 10.85 6.66
C ASP A 125 -32.19 10.38 7.23
N ASP A 126 -31.65 11.18 8.14
CA ASP A 126 -30.36 10.95 8.78
C ASP A 126 -30.29 9.54 9.40
N GLU A 127 -31.40 9.08 9.99
CA GLU A 127 -31.55 7.75 10.58
C GLU A 127 -31.37 6.63 9.53
N HIS A 128 -31.91 6.78 8.33
CA HIS A 128 -31.79 5.82 7.23
C HIS A 128 -30.34 5.69 6.79
N TYR A 129 -29.62 6.81 6.72
CA TYR A 129 -28.20 6.84 6.40
C TYR A 129 -27.38 6.11 7.48
N LEU A 130 -27.63 6.40 8.75
CA LEU A 130 -26.95 5.71 9.86
C LEU A 130 -27.24 4.20 9.85
N LYS A 131 -28.50 3.80 9.62
CA LYS A 131 -28.87 2.39 9.42
C LYS A 131 -28.14 1.77 8.22
N HIS A 132 -27.91 2.54 7.16
CA HIS A 132 -27.19 2.06 5.98
C HIS A 132 -25.72 1.76 6.29
N ILE A 133 -25.00 2.66 6.98
CA ILE A 133 -23.59 2.43 7.33
C ILE A 133 -23.41 1.26 8.31
N VAL A 134 -24.34 1.03 9.25
CA VAL A 134 -24.35 -0.15 10.12
C VAL A 134 -24.49 -1.44 9.32
N ARG A 135 -25.48 -1.52 8.41
CA ARG A 135 -25.66 -2.69 7.53
C ARG A 135 -24.44 -2.96 6.66
N ASN A 136 -23.81 -1.90 6.14
CA ASN A 136 -22.57 -2.03 5.37
C ASN A 136 -21.43 -2.58 6.23
N ALA A 137 -21.26 -2.10 7.46
CA ALA A 137 -20.24 -2.61 8.38
C ALA A 137 -20.45 -4.10 8.70
N GLN A 138 -21.71 -4.53 8.90
CA GLN A 138 -22.07 -5.93 9.10
C GLN A 138 -21.71 -6.78 7.88
N TYR A 139 -22.11 -6.35 6.69
CA TYR A 139 -21.76 -7.01 5.43
C TYR A 139 -20.24 -7.15 5.26
N ARG A 140 -19.49 -6.07 5.51
CA ARG A 140 -18.02 -6.09 5.43
C ARG A 140 -17.38 -7.04 6.44
N THR A 141 -17.99 -7.24 7.60
CA THR A 141 -17.53 -8.23 8.58
C THR A 141 -17.69 -9.64 8.05
N ILE A 142 -18.86 -9.95 7.50
CA ILE A 142 -19.15 -11.26 6.88
C ILE A 142 -18.15 -11.55 5.76
N GLU A 143 -17.92 -10.60 4.85
CA GLU A 143 -16.98 -10.77 3.74
C GLU A 143 -15.53 -10.99 4.23
N ARG A 144 -15.09 -10.23 5.23
CA ARG A 144 -13.75 -10.41 5.82
C ARG A 144 -13.60 -11.77 6.50
N ASN A 145 -14.65 -12.26 7.16
CA ASN A 145 -14.62 -13.57 7.80
C ASN A 145 -14.61 -14.72 6.77
N LYS A 146 -15.31 -14.56 5.63
CA LYS A 146 -15.18 -15.49 4.50
C LYS A 146 -13.76 -15.54 3.94
N SER A 147 -13.02 -14.43 4.00
CA SER A 147 -11.59 -14.37 3.64
C SER A 147 -10.65 -14.86 4.75
N GLY A 148 -11.16 -15.55 5.78
CA GLY A 148 -10.36 -16.16 6.84
C GLY A 148 -10.06 -15.28 8.04
N ARG A 149 -10.61 -14.06 8.12
CA ARG A 149 -10.50 -13.24 9.34
C ARG A 149 -11.51 -13.71 10.41
N GLN A 150 -11.28 -13.30 11.65
CA GLN A 150 -12.18 -13.60 12.78
C GLN A 150 -12.69 -12.29 13.42
N HIS A 151 -13.31 -11.44 12.62
CA HIS A 151 -13.85 -10.18 13.11
C HIS A 151 -15.22 -10.39 13.75
N VAL A 152 -15.41 -9.83 14.94
CA VAL A 152 -16.69 -9.77 15.63
C VAL A 152 -17.46 -8.51 15.21
N PHE A 153 -18.78 -8.60 15.12
CA PHE A 153 -19.67 -7.46 14.86
C PHE A 153 -20.57 -7.26 16.07
N ASP A 154 -20.38 -6.16 16.78
CA ASP A 154 -21.12 -5.76 17.97
C ASP A 154 -21.29 -4.24 17.96
N ILE A 155 -22.05 -3.74 16.99
CA ILE A 155 -22.57 -2.37 16.97
C ILE A 155 -24.02 -2.42 16.48
N ASP A 156 -24.84 -1.53 17.00
CA ASP A 156 -26.25 -1.36 16.63
C ASP A 156 -26.50 0.11 16.22
N ILE A 157 -27.72 0.41 15.78
CA ILE A 157 -28.08 1.77 15.35
C ILE A 157 -28.03 2.79 16.50
N GLN A 158 -28.48 2.39 17.69
CA GLN A 158 -28.51 3.27 18.87
C GLN A 158 -27.09 3.71 19.25
N TYR A 159 -26.14 2.78 19.23
CA TYR A 159 -24.74 3.08 19.49
C TYR A 159 -24.13 4.05 18.47
N ILE A 160 -24.50 3.92 17.18
CA ILE A 160 -24.04 4.87 16.15
C ILE A 160 -24.68 6.26 16.32
N GLU A 161 -25.95 6.34 16.71
CA GLU A 161 -26.62 7.61 17.01
C GLU A 161 -26.01 8.30 18.24
N GLU A 162 -25.71 7.54 19.30
CA GLU A 162 -24.98 8.02 20.48
C GLU A 162 -23.60 8.55 20.10
N LEU A 163 -22.87 7.83 19.25
CA LEU A 163 -21.55 8.24 18.77
C LEU A 163 -21.64 9.51 17.90
N TRP A 164 -22.64 9.61 17.02
CA TRP A 164 -22.90 10.81 16.21
C TRP A 164 -23.16 12.03 17.09
N LYS A 165 -24.04 11.89 18.09
CA LYS A 165 -24.34 12.94 19.07
C LYS A 165 -23.10 13.30 19.90
N GLY A 166 -22.39 12.32 20.43
CA GLY A 166 -21.17 12.52 21.23
C GLY A 166 -20.04 13.20 20.44
N GLN A 167 -19.97 12.98 19.13
CA GLN A 167 -19.06 13.69 18.24
C GLN A 167 -19.60 15.02 17.71
N ASN A 168 -20.81 15.45 18.11
CA ASN A 168 -21.50 16.64 17.59
C ASN A 168 -21.59 16.65 16.04
N GLY A 169 -21.76 15.49 15.42
CA GLY A 169 -21.76 15.34 13.96
C GLY A 169 -20.43 15.70 13.28
N LYS A 170 -19.32 15.79 14.02
CA LYS A 170 -17.98 16.11 13.50
C LYS A 170 -17.11 14.88 13.33
N CYS A 171 -16.25 14.90 12.32
CA CYS A 171 -15.24 13.89 12.08
C CYS A 171 -14.32 13.76 13.28
N TYR A 172 -14.10 12.54 13.76
CA TYR A 172 -13.23 12.28 14.91
C TYR A 172 -11.78 12.76 14.68
N ILE A 173 -11.27 12.63 13.45
CA ILE A 173 -9.89 12.96 13.11
C ILE A 173 -9.73 14.47 12.89
N SER A 174 -10.48 15.04 11.95
CA SER A 174 -10.29 16.42 11.50
C SER A 174 -11.17 17.45 12.20
N GLY A 175 -12.29 17.04 12.80
CA GLY A 175 -13.29 17.95 13.32
C GLY A 175 -14.24 18.55 12.28
N ILE A 176 -14.07 18.22 11.00
CA ILE A 176 -14.95 18.66 9.92
C ILE A 176 -16.38 18.15 10.17
N ALA A 177 -17.39 19.01 9.98
CA ALA A 177 -18.79 18.61 10.06
C ALA A 177 -19.09 17.57 8.98
N MET A 178 -19.55 16.40 9.41
CA MET A 178 -19.88 15.29 8.51
C MET A 178 -21.28 15.46 7.93
N GLN A 179 -21.53 14.83 6.79
CA GLN A 179 -22.84 14.81 6.13
C GLN A 179 -23.43 13.40 6.13
N LEU A 180 -24.72 13.27 6.46
CA LEU A 180 -25.49 12.02 6.42
C LEU A 180 -26.18 11.82 5.06
N LYS A 181 -25.46 12.16 3.99
CA LYS A 181 -25.92 12.06 2.60
C LYS A 181 -24.92 11.24 1.81
N THR A 182 -25.41 10.32 0.98
CA THR A 182 -24.54 9.58 0.06
C THR A 182 -24.02 10.52 -1.03
N THR A 183 -22.79 10.30 -1.49
CA THR A 183 -22.16 11.10 -2.56
C THR A 183 -22.19 12.58 -2.24
N SER A 184 -21.74 12.92 -1.03
CA SER A 184 -21.56 14.30 -0.60
C SER A 184 -20.14 14.49 -0.10
N ASP A 185 -19.68 15.74 -0.05
CA ASP A 185 -18.42 16.04 0.60
C ASP A 185 -18.57 15.77 2.09
N TRP A 186 -17.49 15.27 2.69
CA TRP A 186 -17.44 14.99 4.13
C TRP A 186 -18.49 13.96 4.59
N GLN A 187 -18.86 13.05 3.68
CA GLN A 187 -19.82 11.97 3.94
C GLN A 187 -19.39 11.17 5.18
N CYS A 188 -20.30 10.95 6.13
CA CYS A 188 -20.01 10.16 7.34
C CYS A 188 -19.68 8.69 7.01
N SER A 189 -18.65 8.14 7.64
CA SER A 189 -18.29 6.72 7.53
C SER A 189 -17.83 6.15 8.87
N ILE A 190 -17.88 4.82 9.01
CA ILE A 190 -17.39 4.09 10.18
C ILE A 190 -15.95 3.65 9.93
N ASP A 191 -15.03 4.15 10.75
CA ASP A 191 -13.64 3.71 10.81
C ASP A 191 -13.39 2.83 12.04
N ARG A 192 -12.48 1.87 11.91
CA ARG A 192 -12.10 0.96 13.00
C ARG A 192 -10.79 1.44 13.59
N VAL A 193 -10.76 1.74 14.89
CA VAL A 193 -9.55 2.22 15.57
C VAL A 193 -8.44 1.19 15.45
N ASP A 194 -8.71 -0.07 15.80
CA ASP A 194 -7.83 -1.20 15.53
C ASP A 194 -8.39 -2.03 14.37
N ASN A 195 -7.64 -2.07 13.27
CA ASN A 195 -8.00 -2.80 12.05
C ASN A 195 -7.93 -4.33 12.17
N ASN A 196 -7.27 -4.86 13.21
CA ASN A 196 -7.22 -6.29 13.54
C ASN A 196 -8.50 -6.76 14.25
N LYS A 197 -9.25 -5.82 14.81
CA LYS A 197 -10.55 -6.06 15.43
C LYS A 197 -11.69 -5.80 14.43
N GLY A 198 -12.86 -6.33 14.78
CA GLY A 198 -14.09 -6.09 14.03
C GLY A 198 -14.74 -4.75 14.37
N TYR A 199 -16.03 -4.60 14.04
CA TYR A 199 -16.80 -3.42 14.43
C TYR A 199 -17.42 -3.68 15.79
N LEU A 200 -16.72 -3.25 16.84
CA LEU A 200 -17.11 -3.43 18.24
C LEU A 200 -17.38 -2.06 18.86
N LYS A 201 -18.28 -1.98 19.85
CA LYS A 201 -18.41 -0.80 20.71
C LYS A 201 -17.02 -0.49 21.33
N GLY A 202 -16.59 0.77 21.22
CA GLY A 202 -15.26 1.23 21.65
C GLY A 202 -14.12 1.00 20.66
N ASN A 203 -14.30 0.20 19.59
CA ASN A 203 -13.30 0.03 18.54
C ASN A 203 -13.65 0.77 17.23
N ILE A 204 -14.64 1.65 17.26
CA ILE A 204 -15.05 2.41 16.08
C ILE A 204 -15.14 3.90 16.39
N ARG A 205 -15.06 4.70 15.33
CA ARG A 205 -15.25 6.15 15.35
C ARG A 205 -15.92 6.59 14.05
N LEU A 206 -16.64 7.71 14.09
CA LEU A 206 -17.20 8.30 12.87
C LEU A 206 -16.21 9.30 12.27
N ILE A 207 -15.93 9.15 10.98
CA ILE A 207 -15.00 10.01 10.23
C ILE A 207 -15.64 10.46 8.92
N CYS A 208 -15.10 11.51 8.30
CA CYS A 208 -15.41 11.77 6.89
C CYS A 208 -14.81 10.65 6.02
N LEU A 209 -15.54 10.24 4.99
CA LEU A 209 -15.14 9.18 4.06
C LEU A 209 -13.80 9.48 3.36
N GLU A 210 -13.45 10.74 3.20
CA GLU A 210 -12.16 11.23 2.71
C GLU A 210 -10.96 10.66 3.50
N PHE A 211 -11.13 10.43 4.81
CA PHE A 211 -10.09 9.87 5.69
C PHE A 211 -10.09 8.34 5.72
N GLN A 212 -11.00 7.68 4.99
CA GLN A 212 -11.07 6.23 4.92
C GLN A 212 -10.22 5.69 3.78
N HIS A 213 -8.94 5.45 4.06
CA HIS A 213 -8.01 4.94 3.05
C HIS A 213 -7.54 3.51 3.34
N GLY A 214 -7.42 2.70 2.28
CA GLY A 214 -7.21 1.26 2.40
C GLY A 214 -5.77 0.83 2.72
N ARG A 215 -4.80 1.70 2.43
CA ARG A 215 -3.35 1.43 2.62
C ARG A 215 -2.78 2.09 3.85
N HIS A 216 -3.17 3.34 4.09
CA HIS A 216 -2.73 4.14 5.23
C HIS A 216 -3.97 4.58 6.00
N GLN A 217 -4.01 4.29 7.29
CA GLN A 217 -5.07 4.77 8.14
C GLN A 217 -4.74 6.19 8.58
N TRP A 218 -5.67 7.11 8.41
CA TRP A 218 -5.56 8.41 9.07
C TRP A 218 -5.79 8.22 10.57
N ASP A 219 -4.89 8.74 11.37
CA ASP A 219 -5.10 8.97 12.79
C ASP A 219 -4.86 10.46 13.11
N ILE A 220 -5.04 10.82 14.37
CA ILE A 220 -4.91 12.21 14.80
C ILE A 220 -3.45 12.67 14.65
N ASP A 221 -2.47 11.80 14.83
CA ASP A 221 -1.06 12.19 14.81
C ASP A 221 -0.56 12.38 13.37
N LEU A 222 -0.98 11.54 12.44
CA LEU A 222 -0.74 11.72 11.01
C LEU A 222 -1.46 12.97 10.47
N TYR A 223 -2.67 13.23 10.96
CA TYR A 223 -3.40 14.47 10.67
C TYR A 223 -2.64 15.72 11.13
N ARG A 224 -2.21 15.75 12.39
CA ARG A 224 -1.39 16.83 12.96
C ARG A 224 -0.07 17.00 12.20
N SER A 225 0.63 15.89 11.96
CA SER A 225 1.89 15.89 11.20
C SER A 225 1.69 16.47 9.80
N PHE A 226 0.60 16.09 9.12
CA PHE A 226 0.24 16.67 7.84
C PHE A 226 0.02 18.19 7.96
N CYS A 227 -0.76 18.65 8.95
CA CYS A 227 -1.00 20.08 9.14
C CYS A 227 0.30 20.84 9.37
N CYS A 228 1.17 20.38 10.27
CA CYS A 228 2.47 21.00 10.52
C CYS A 228 3.34 21.06 9.27
N LEU A 229 3.39 19.97 8.48
CA LEU A 229 4.13 19.93 7.21
C LEU A 229 3.53 20.83 6.13
N TYR A 230 2.23 21.15 6.22
CA TYR A 230 1.55 22.02 5.28
C TYR A 230 1.75 23.50 5.64
N THR A 231 1.60 23.85 6.92
CA THR A 231 1.71 25.24 7.41
C THR A 231 3.16 25.69 7.51
N GLY A 232 4.08 24.80 7.87
CA GLY A 232 5.52 25.08 7.97
C GLY A 232 6.26 25.13 6.63
N ARG A 233 5.55 25.25 5.51
CA ARG A 233 6.21 25.29 4.19
C ARG A 233 6.86 26.63 3.93
N THR A 234 8.19 26.62 3.90
CA THR A 234 8.94 27.52 3.02
C THR A 234 8.76 27.04 1.58
N ILE A 235 8.54 27.98 0.65
CA ILE A 235 8.52 27.69 -0.79
C ILE A 235 9.90 27.09 -1.13
N PRO A 236 9.98 25.96 -1.88
CA PRO A 236 11.25 25.39 -2.30
C PRO A 236 12.10 26.46 -3.00
N ASN A 237 13.32 26.65 -2.52
CA ASN A 237 14.30 27.50 -3.19
C ASN A 237 14.78 26.82 -4.49
N HIS A 238 15.44 27.59 -5.36
CA HIS A 238 15.98 27.13 -6.64
C HIS A 238 16.86 25.85 -6.49
N ASP A 239 17.59 25.73 -5.37
CA ASP A 239 18.51 24.63 -5.09
C ASP A 239 17.81 23.26 -4.94
N GLU A 240 16.62 23.21 -4.35
CA GLU A 240 15.86 21.96 -4.20
C GLU A 240 15.37 21.45 -5.57
N GLN A 241 14.99 22.35 -6.47
CA GLN A 241 14.57 21.97 -7.84
C GLN A 241 15.73 21.40 -8.65
N GLU A 242 16.93 21.99 -8.53
CA GLU A 242 18.13 21.50 -9.20
C GLU A 242 18.54 20.12 -8.67
N PHE A 243 18.47 19.90 -7.35
CA PHE A 243 18.75 18.61 -6.72
C PHE A 243 17.81 17.51 -7.24
N ILE A 244 16.50 17.78 -7.30
CA ILE A 244 15.50 16.83 -7.81
C ILE A 244 15.77 16.51 -9.29
N SER A 245 16.04 17.53 -10.11
CA SER A 245 16.37 17.36 -11.53
C SER A 245 17.59 16.46 -11.74
N LYS A 246 18.65 16.66 -10.94
CA LYS A 246 19.84 15.82 -10.96
C LYS A 246 19.53 14.36 -10.60
N LYS A 247 18.77 14.11 -9.52
CA LYS A 247 18.40 12.76 -9.08
C LYS A 247 17.53 12.02 -10.11
N VAL A 248 16.67 12.72 -10.83
CA VAL A 248 15.86 12.12 -11.91
C VAL A 248 16.74 11.74 -13.11
N LYS A 249 17.69 12.59 -13.52
CA LYS A 249 18.65 12.26 -14.58
C LYS A 249 19.48 11.02 -14.23
N GLU A 250 19.95 10.91 -12.98
CA GLU A 250 20.65 9.72 -12.46
C GLU A 250 19.77 8.46 -12.52
N ALA A 251 18.47 8.56 -12.24
CA ALA A 251 17.55 7.43 -12.28
C ALA A 251 17.21 6.96 -13.70
N GLN A 252 17.26 7.86 -14.70
CA GLN A 252 16.96 7.56 -16.11
C GLN A 252 18.10 6.80 -16.81
N THR A 253 19.36 7.04 -16.43
CA THR A 253 20.54 6.42 -17.08
C THR A 253 20.75 4.95 -16.69
N CYS A 254 20.08 4.45 -15.65
CA CYS A 254 20.17 3.05 -15.23
C CYS A 254 19.26 2.15 -16.08
N SER A 255 19.58 1.97 -17.36
CA SER A 255 18.86 1.05 -18.25
C SER A 255 19.79 0.27 -19.18
N SER A 256 20.04 -0.99 -18.83
CA SER A 256 20.02 -2.17 -19.74
C SER A 256 20.85 -3.31 -19.16
N PHE A 257 20.20 -4.46 -18.94
CA PHE A 257 20.88 -5.74 -18.81
C PHE A 257 20.16 -6.70 -19.76
N ARG A 258 20.85 -7.11 -20.83
CA ARG A 258 20.33 -8.06 -21.82
C ARG A 258 20.47 -9.48 -21.27
N LEU A 259 19.34 -10.19 -21.14
CA LEU A 259 19.34 -11.62 -20.83
C LEU A 259 19.51 -12.43 -22.13
N ARG A 260 20.47 -13.37 -22.12
CA ARG A 260 20.62 -14.38 -23.18
C ARG A 260 19.71 -15.57 -22.90
N LYS A 261 19.11 -16.14 -23.93
CA LYS A 261 18.39 -17.42 -23.89
C LYS A 261 19.34 -18.56 -24.22
N ILE A 262 19.24 -19.68 -23.50
CA ILE A 262 19.88 -20.96 -23.86
C ILE A 262 18.90 -22.10 -23.54
N PRO A 263 18.86 -23.19 -24.34
CA PRO A 263 17.88 -24.29 -24.21
C PRO A 263 18.31 -25.36 -23.20
N VAL A 264 17.31 -26.13 -22.76
CA VAL A 264 17.33 -27.09 -21.64
C VAL A 264 17.47 -28.53 -22.15
N MET A 265 18.13 -29.41 -21.38
CA MET A 265 17.58 -30.68 -20.83
C MET A 265 18.67 -31.63 -20.30
N SER A 266 18.78 -31.76 -18.98
CA SER A 266 18.55 -33.01 -18.23
C SER A 266 18.85 -32.77 -16.74
N GLN A 267 17.85 -32.88 -15.87
CA GLN A 267 17.94 -32.81 -14.39
C GLN A 267 19.12 -32.02 -13.82
N MET A 268 19.26 -30.75 -14.22
CA MET A 268 20.38 -29.91 -13.82
C MET A 268 19.98 -29.08 -12.62
N LEU A 269 20.66 -29.31 -11.50
CA LEU A 269 20.89 -28.26 -10.54
C LEU A 269 21.45 -27.05 -11.29
N ASN A 270 20.89 -25.88 -11.06
CA ASN A 270 21.32 -24.65 -11.71
C ASN A 270 22.03 -23.75 -10.70
N GLN A 271 23.11 -23.12 -11.14
CA GLN A 271 23.83 -22.15 -10.33
C GLN A 271 23.21 -20.75 -10.48
N CYS A 272 22.84 -20.12 -9.38
CA CYS A 272 22.30 -18.77 -9.38
C CYS A 272 23.36 -17.74 -9.74
N THR A 273 23.14 -16.92 -10.77
CA THR A 273 24.14 -15.91 -11.21
C THR A 273 24.27 -14.69 -10.28
N GLN A 274 23.70 -14.73 -9.08
CA GLN A 274 23.77 -13.62 -8.12
C GLN A 274 24.28 -14.05 -6.75
N CYS A 275 23.87 -15.22 -6.24
CA CYS A 275 24.40 -15.76 -4.99
C CYS A 275 25.36 -16.95 -5.20
N ASP A 276 25.55 -17.38 -6.44
CA ASP A 276 26.37 -18.53 -6.85
C ASP A 276 25.97 -19.88 -6.22
N GLU A 277 24.82 -19.94 -5.52
CA GLU A 277 24.26 -21.17 -4.96
C GLU A 277 23.73 -22.09 -6.06
N ILE A 278 24.02 -23.38 -5.92
CA ILE A 278 23.54 -24.46 -6.79
C ILE A 278 22.21 -24.96 -6.22
N LEU A 279 21.11 -24.74 -6.94
CA LEU A 279 19.76 -25.02 -6.47
C LEU A 279 18.96 -25.81 -7.51
N ASP A 280 17.92 -26.50 -7.07
CA ASP A 280 16.95 -27.14 -7.97
C ASP A 280 16.23 -26.11 -8.86
N ASN A 281 15.82 -26.53 -10.07
CA ASN A 281 15.11 -25.70 -11.03
C ASN A 281 13.84 -25.04 -10.48
N ASP A 282 13.19 -25.67 -9.51
CA ASP A 282 12.01 -25.12 -8.83
C ASP A 282 12.34 -23.85 -8.04
N ASN A 283 13.62 -23.58 -7.74
CA ASN A 283 14.08 -22.36 -7.13
C ASN A 283 14.39 -21.24 -8.13
N PHE A 284 14.16 -21.43 -9.43
CA PHE A 284 14.36 -20.41 -10.46
C PHE A 284 13.05 -19.96 -11.07
N SER A 285 13.03 -18.77 -11.68
CA SER A 285 11.92 -18.36 -12.54
C SER A 285 12.21 -18.78 -13.97
N ALA A 286 11.16 -19.11 -14.74
CA ALA A 286 11.30 -19.53 -16.14
C ALA A 286 12.00 -18.50 -17.04
N GLN A 287 12.19 -17.26 -16.57
CA GLN A 287 12.74 -16.14 -17.33
C GLN A 287 14.05 -15.61 -16.75
N SER A 288 14.60 -16.20 -15.68
CA SER A 288 15.77 -15.68 -15.00
C SER A 288 16.73 -16.79 -14.56
N MET A 289 18.03 -16.56 -14.73
CA MET A 289 19.09 -17.37 -14.13
C MET A 289 19.39 -16.98 -12.66
N LYS A 290 18.59 -16.08 -12.09
CA LYS A 290 18.61 -15.79 -10.65
C LYS A 290 17.64 -16.72 -9.95
N CYS A 291 18.02 -17.24 -8.79
CA CYS A 291 17.09 -17.94 -7.92
C CYS A 291 15.96 -16.99 -7.48
N LYS A 292 14.80 -17.53 -7.12
CA LYS A 292 13.59 -16.82 -6.71
C LYS A 292 13.89 -15.83 -5.58
N SER A 293 14.67 -16.25 -4.56
CA SER A 293 15.11 -15.38 -3.46
C SER A 293 15.89 -14.15 -3.96
N CYS A 294 16.91 -14.35 -4.81
CA CYS A 294 17.67 -13.25 -5.40
C CYS A 294 16.82 -12.35 -6.32
N LEU A 295 15.88 -12.94 -7.06
CA LEU A 295 14.94 -12.22 -7.91
C LEU A 295 13.96 -11.38 -7.09
N ASP A 296 13.48 -11.92 -5.97
CA ASP A 296 12.59 -11.25 -5.03
C ASP A 296 13.31 -10.09 -4.34
N GLN A 297 14.54 -10.30 -3.87
CA GLN A 297 15.38 -9.25 -3.32
C GLN A 297 15.66 -8.15 -4.36
N TYR A 298 16.06 -8.52 -5.58
CA TYR A 298 16.26 -7.57 -6.67
C TYR A 298 14.98 -6.77 -6.97
N THR A 299 13.82 -7.44 -6.99
CA THR A 299 12.53 -6.79 -7.23
C THR A 299 12.16 -5.87 -6.08
N ALA A 300 12.41 -6.26 -4.83
CA ALA A 300 12.20 -5.43 -3.65
C ALA A 300 13.08 -4.18 -3.70
N THR A 301 14.39 -4.32 -3.90
CA THR A 301 15.33 -3.18 -4.03
C THR A 301 14.94 -2.28 -5.21
N ARG A 302 14.61 -2.86 -6.37
CA ARG A 302 14.16 -2.08 -7.53
C ARG A 302 12.90 -1.28 -7.23
N ARG A 303 11.92 -1.84 -6.50
CA ARG A 303 10.69 -1.13 -6.09
C ARG A 303 10.95 0.05 -5.16
N LEU A 304 12.09 0.07 -4.47
CA LEU A 304 12.53 1.21 -3.64
C LEU A 304 13.21 2.32 -4.46
N THR A 305 13.58 2.07 -5.72
CA THR A 305 14.07 3.12 -6.62
C THR A 305 12.91 3.87 -7.25
N LEU A 306 13.08 5.18 -7.53
CA LEU A 306 12.04 5.99 -8.18
C LEU A 306 11.60 5.37 -9.52
N ASN A 307 12.55 4.88 -10.32
CA ASN A 307 12.27 4.24 -11.61
C ASN A 307 11.46 2.95 -11.48
N GLY A 308 11.85 2.07 -10.55
CA GLY A 308 11.10 0.85 -10.30
C GLY A 308 9.70 1.14 -9.77
N TYR A 309 9.57 2.17 -8.93
CA TYR A 309 8.28 2.62 -8.41
C TYR A 309 7.38 3.19 -9.50
N MET A 310 7.87 4.12 -10.33
CA MET A 310 7.13 4.70 -11.45
C MET A 310 6.67 3.63 -12.46
N ARG A 311 7.53 2.66 -12.79
CA ARG A 311 7.15 1.49 -13.60
C ARG A 311 6.00 0.70 -12.96
N ASN A 312 6.05 0.51 -11.65
CA ASN A 312 4.98 -0.16 -10.92
C ASN A 312 3.66 0.61 -10.99
N LEU A 313 3.68 1.95 -10.90
CA LEU A 313 2.50 2.79 -11.06
C LEU A 313 1.89 2.67 -12.46
N VAL A 314 2.70 2.78 -13.52
CA VAL A 314 2.27 2.60 -14.92
C VAL A 314 1.64 1.23 -15.13
N ASN A 315 2.31 0.16 -14.67
CA ASN A 315 1.80 -1.20 -14.80
C ASN A 315 0.48 -1.40 -14.03
N SER A 316 0.38 -0.85 -12.82
CA SER A 316 -0.85 -0.91 -12.01
C SER A 316 -2.01 -0.17 -12.69
N ALA A 317 -1.74 1.01 -13.25
CA ALA A 317 -2.73 1.80 -13.97
C ALA A 317 -3.20 1.07 -15.24
N ARG A 318 -2.28 0.44 -15.99
CA ARG A 318 -2.61 -0.38 -17.16
C ARG A 318 -3.48 -1.57 -16.80
N SER A 319 -3.11 -2.31 -15.75
CA SER A 319 -3.91 -3.46 -15.27
C SER A 319 -5.32 -3.01 -14.89
N ARG A 320 -5.45 -1.89 -14.18
CA ARG A 320 -6.77 -1.33 -13.81
C ARG A 320 -7.59 -0.89 -15.02
N THR A 321 -6.96 -0.37 -16.08
CA THR A 321 -7.67 -0.09 -17.34
C THR A 321 -8.20 -1.37 -17.96
N ASN A 322 -7.36 -2.40 -18.11
CA ASN A 322 -7.77 -3.69 -18.67
C ASN A 322 -8.89 -4.36 -17.85
N ASP A 323 -8.80 -4.31 -16.53
CA ASP A 323 -9.84 -4.85 -15.63
C ASP A 323 -11.18 -4.15 -15.83
N ARG A 324 -11.16 -2.85 -16.16
CA ARG A 324 -12.37 -2.08 -16.47
C ARG A 324 -12.94 -2.46 -17.83
N ASP A 325 -12.10 -2.65 -18.84
CA ASP A 325 -12.53 -3.07 -20.18
C ASP A 325 -13.14 -4.48 -20.17
N ASN A 326 -12.60 -5.37 -19.34
CA ASN A 326 -13.10 -6.74 -19.19
C ASN A 326 -14.43 -6.82 -18.42
N LYS A 327 -14.67 -5.88 -17.50
CA LYS A 327 -15.94 -5.80 -16.77
C LYS A 327 -17.01 -5.23 -17.71
N ARG A 328 -17.80 -6.10 -18.35
CA ARG A 328 -18.95 -5.82 -19.25
C ARG A 328 -20.09 -4.96 -18.65
N THR A 329 -19.88 -4.30 -17.51
CA THR A 329 -20.89 -3.44 -16.88
C THR A 329 -21.05 -2.12 -17.62
N ILE A 330 -22.18 -2.02 -18.35
CA ILE A 330 -22.99 -0.90 -18.87
C ILE A 330 -22.43 0.53 -18.92
N SER A 331 -21.63 1.00 -17.97
CA SER A 331 -20.95 2.29 -18.10
C SER A 331 -19.68 2.11 -18.95
N LYS A 332 -19.84 1.92 -20.26
CA LYS A 332 -18.75 2.19 -21.20
C LYS A 332 -18.38 3.65 -21.03
N ARG A 333 -17.40 3.94 -20.17
CA ARG A 333 -16.79 5.26 -20.09
C ARG A 333 -16.30 5.57 -21.49
N GLU A 334 -16.77 6.66 -22.08
CA GLU A 334 -16.64 6.92 -23.52
C GLU A 334 -15.19 6.95 -24.00
N ASN A 335 -14.19 7.01 -23.12
CA ASN A 335 -12.76 7.01 -23.48
C ASN A 335 -11.87 6.37 -22.39
N ASN A 336 -12.00 5.05 -22.16
CA ASN A 336 -11.09 4.32 -21.25
C ASN A 336 -9.71 4.02 -21.89
N THR A 337 -9.07 5.03 -22.47
CA THR A 337 -7.75 4.87 -23.09
C THR A 337 -6.64 4.78 -22.03
N PHE A 338 -5.58 4.03 -22.33
CA PHE A 338 -4.35 4.03 -21.56
C PHE A 338 -3.21 4.51 -22.47
N ASP A 339 -2.72 5.71 -22.20
CA ASP A 339 -1.64 6.35 -22.94
C ASP A 339 -0.69 7.03 -21.94
N LEU A 340 0.03 6.19 -21.19
CA LEU A 340 0.94 6.63 -20.16
C LEU A 340 2.21 5.79 -20.18
N SER A 341 3.34 6.45 -20.36
CA SER A 341 4.68 5.89 -20.24
C SER A 341 5.31 6.22 -18.89
N VAL A 342 6.45 5.60 -18.60
CA VAL A 342 7.24 5.93 -17.41
C VAL A 342 7.83 7.34 -17.51
N ASN A 343 8.19 7.78 -18.73
CA ASN A 343 8.73 9.11 -18.98
C ASN A 343 7.69 10.20 -18.71
N ASP A 344 6.42 9.96 -19.09
CA ASP A 344 5.33 10.89 -18.78
C ASP A 344 5.21 11.11 -17.26
N LEU A 345 5.34 10.04 -16.45
CA LEU A 345 5.35 10.18 -14.99
C LEU A 345 6.55 10.95 -14.46
N TYR A 346 7.73 10.79 -15.06
CA TYR A 346 8.90 11.59 -14.67
C TYR A 346 8.73 13.06 -14.99
N GLU A 347 8.22 13.39 -16.17
CA GLU A 347 7.96 14.77 -16.54
C GLU A 347 6.93 15.42 -15.63
N ILE A 348 5.88 14.68 -15.24
CA ILE A 348 4.86 15.17 -14.31
C ILE A 348 5.44 15.31 -12.90
N TYR A 349 6.27 14.36 -12.46
CA TYR A 349 7.00 14.45 -11.19
C TYR A 349 7.91 15.68 -11.14
N LEU A 350 8.68 15.93 -12.21
CA LEU A 350 9.54 17.11 -12.34
C LEU A 350 8.74 18.41 -12.40
N LYS A 351 7.66 18.45 -13.20
CA LYS A 351 6.74 19.60 -13.29
C LYS A 351 6.13 19.93 -11.93
N GLN A 352 5.86 18.92 -11.11
CA GLN A 352 5.36 19.07 -9.75
C GLN A 352 6.47 19.27 -8.71
N SER A 353 7.75 19.35 -9.11
CA SER A 353 8.91 19.43 -8.21
C SER A 353 8.90 18.34 -7.13
N GLY A 354 8.48 17.12 -7.49
CA GLY A 354 8.33 16.00 -6.57
C GLY A 354 7.24 16.16 -5.50
N ARG A 355 6.38 17.17 -5.60
CA ARG A 355 5.35 17.50 -4.62
C ARG A 355 3.97 17.02 -5.06
N CYS A 356 3.12 16.69 -4.09
CA CYS A 356 1.75 16.27 -4.31
C CYS A 356 0.94 17.39 -4.95
N HIS A 357 0.15 17.07 -5.98
CA HIS A 357 -0.63 18.07 -6.72
C HIS A 357 -1.67 18.80 -5.86
N TYR A 358 -2.35 18.07 -4.95
CA TYR A 358 -3.38 18.68 -4.10
C TYR A 358 -2.79 19.40 -2.90
N SER A 359 -1.87 18.72 -2.20
CA SER A 359 -1.36 19.26 -0.96
C SER A 359 -0.16 20.15 -1.18
N GLY A 360 0.78 19.84 -2.06
CA GLY A 360 2.11 20.44 -2.18
C GLY A 360 3.18 19.83 -1.25
N ILE A 361 2.85 18.78 -0.49
CA ILE A 361 3.81 18.02 0.33
C ILE A 361 4.76 17.23 -0.59
N CYS A 362 6.03 17.15 -0.21
CA CYS A 362 7.01 16.30 -0.89
C CYS A 362 6.60 14.83 -0.82
N MET A 363 6.43 14.19 -1.98
CA MET A 363 6.03 12.79 -2.06
C MET A 363 7.24 11.87 -1.90
N ARG A 364 7.02 10.70 -1.32
CA ARG A 364 8.06 9.69 -1.06
C ARG A 364 7.75 8.39 -1.80
N ILE A 365 8.72 7.49 -1.93
CA ILE A 365 8.49 6.15 -2.51
C ILE A 365 7.85 5.21 -1.48
N ASN A 366 8.03 5.52 -0.19
CA ASN A 366 7.55 4.78 0.96
C ASN A 366 6.97 5.75 2.02
N GLY A 367 6.21 5.20 2.98
CA GLY A 367 5.60 5.97 4.06
C GLY A 367 4.23 6.58 3.70
N PRO A 368 3.65 7.43 4.56
CA PRO A 368 2.28 7.92 4.42
C PRO A 368 2.09 8.89 3.24
N PHE A 369 3.15 9.61 2.84
CA PHE A 369 3.14 10.52 1.70
C PHE A 369 3.66 9.87 0.43
N GLN A 370 3.39 8.57 0.26
CA GLN A 370 3.84 7.80 -0.89
C GLN A 370 3.28 8.34 -2.21
N ILE A 371 4.04 8.33 -3.30
CA ILE A 371 3.57 8.77 -4.62
C ILE A 371 2.41 7.87 -5.10
N SER A 372 1.35 8.48 -5.61
CA SER A 372 0.22 7.80 -6.22
C SER A 372 -0.24 8.52 -7.48
N LEU A 373 -0.87 7.78 -8.39
CA LEU A 373 -1.46 8.28 -9.62
C LEU A 373 -2.93 8.64 -9.42
N GLU A 374 -3.31 9.87 -9.71
CA GLU A 374 -4.68 10.36 -9.63
C GLU A 374 -5.17 10.85 -10.99
N ARG A 375 -6.46 10.68 -11.27
CA ARG A 375 -7.06 11.16 -12.52
C ARG A 375 -7.79 12.47 -12.26
N MET A 376 -7.48 13.50 -13.04
CA MET A 376 -8.16 14.79 -12.94
C MET A 376 -9.64 14.65 -13.31
N ASP A 377 -9.91 13.94 -14.42
CA ASP A 377 -11.24 13.49 -14.79
C ASP A 377 -11.35 11.97 -14.60
N VAL A 378 -12.17 11.58 -13.64
CA VAL A 378 -12.45 10.19 -13.27
C VAL A 378 -13.21 9.39 -14.33
N PHE A 379 -13.86 10.05 -15.29
CA PHE A 379 -14.55 9.43 -16.42
C PHE A 379 -13.59 9.12 -17.56
N ARG A 380 -12.45 9.81 -17.63
CA ARG A 380 -11.39 9.54 -18.61
C ARG A 380 -10.41 8.48 -18.10
N GLY A 381 -9.73 7.85 -19.06
CA GLY A 381 -8.66 6.88 -18.81
C GLY A 381 -7.39 7.50 -18.22
N TYR A 382 -6.30 6.72 -18.21
CA TYR A 382 -4.99 7.22 -17.77
C TYR A 382 -4.23 7.73 -19.00
N SER A 383 -4.19 9.05 -19.17
CA SER A 383 -3.41 9.71 -20.23
C SER A 383 -2.55 10.83 -19.64
N ARG A 384 -1.49 11.21 -20.34
CA ARG A 384 -0.58 12.29 -19.93
C ARG A 384 -1.29 13.58 -19.50
N ASN A 385 -2.39 13.93 -20.19
CA ASN A 385 -3.15 15.16 -19.94
C ASN A 385 -4.31 14.99 -18.93
N ASN A 386 -4.51 13.79 -18.37
CA ASN A 386 -5.60 13.51 -17.44
C ASN A 386 -5.11 12.97 -16.09
N ILE A 387 -3.81 13.00 -15.82
CA ILE A 387 -3.27 12.49 -14.57
C ILE A 387 -2.43 13.54 -13.86
N VAL A 388 -2.36 13.40 -12.54
CA VAL A 388 -1.45 14.11 -11.66
C VAL A 388 -0.88 13.15 -10.63
N LEU A 389 0.24 13.50 -10.01
CA LEU A 389 0.80 12.75 -8.90
C LEU A 389 0.35 13.34 -7.56
N ILE A 390 -0.12 12.49 -6.65
CA ILE A 390 -0.58 12.88 -5.32
C ILE A 390 0.06 11.98 -4.26
N CYS A 391 -0.03 12.37 -2.99
CA CYS A 391 0.22 11.42 -1.89
C CYS A 391 -0.88 10.35 -1.90
N ASP A 392 -0.51 9.08 -1.73
CA ASP A 392 -1.41 7.92 -1.76
C ASP A 392 -2.53 8.04 -0.72
N ILE A 393 -2.26 8.69 0.41
CA ILE A 393 -3.24 8.96 1.44
C ILE A 393 -4.45 9.82 0.98
N PHE A 394 -4.30 10.53 -0.15
CA PHE A 394 -5.38 11.29 -0.79
C PHE A 394 -6.06 10.54 -1.94
N ASN A 395 -5.61 9.33 -2.28
CA ASN A 395 -6.18 8.51 -3.35
C ASN A 395 -7.41 7.72 -2.84
N SER A 396 -8.49 8.44 -2.60
CA SER A 396 -9.76 7.87 -2.13
C SER A 396 -10.54 7.23 -3.28
N PRO A 397 -11.16 6.05 -3.08
CA PRO A 397 -11.97 5.41 -4.11
C PRO A 397 -13.21 6.25 -4.45
N VAL A 398 -13.40 6.53 -5.74
CA VAL A 398 -14.57 7.29 -6.21
C VAL A 398 -15.74 6.36 -6.48
N PHE A 399 -16.78 6.45 -5.65
CA PHE A 399 -18.07 5.79 -5.87
C PHE A 399 -18.95 6.67 -6.77
N LEU A 400 -18.64 6.70 -8.07
CA LEU A 400 -19.48 7.41 -9.04
C LEU A 400 -20.84 6.70 -9.15
N LEU A 401 -21.91 7.42 -8.83
CA LEU A 401 -23.21 7.15 -9.41
C LEU A 401 -23.19 7.71 -10.84
N ASN A 402 -23.89 7.07 -11.78
CA ASN A 402 -23.97 7.40 -13.22
C ASN A 402 -24.56 8.80 -13.54
N SER A 403 -24.47 9.77 -12.65
CA SER A 403 -25.08 11.08 -12.81
C SER A 403 -24.05 12.11 -13.23
N ASN A 404 -24.30 12.79 -14.34
CA ASN A 404 -23.71 14.09 -14.72
C ASN A 404 -24.07 15.22 -13.74
N ASP A 405 -24.45 14.87 -12.51
CA ASP A 405 -24.94 15.78 -11.48
C ASP A 405 -23.75 16.30 -10.69
N THR A 406 -23.14 17.36 -11.22
CA THR A 406 -22.03 18.09 -10.57
C THR A 406 -22.46 18.79 -9.28
N SER A 407 -23.76 18.86 -8.97
CA SER A 407 -24.25 19.42 -7.70
C SER A 407 -24.00 18.53 -6.49
N ARG A 408 -23.57 17.29 -6.72
CA ARG A 408 -23.24 16.33 -5.66
C ARG A 408 -21.75 16.40 -5.33
N GLY A 409 -21.44 16.43 -4.04
CA GLY A 409 -20.07 16.31 -3.56
C GLY A 409 -19.46 14.93 -3.86
N SER A 410 -18.20 14.77 -3.51
CA SER A 410 -17.43 13.54 -3.73
C SER A 410 -16.65 13.19 -2.48
N SER A 411 -16.16 11.96 -2.34
CA SER A 411 -15.12 11.65 -1.32
C SER A 411 -13.70 11.79 -1.86
N GLN A 412 -13.56 12.18 -3.13
CA GLN A 412 -12.27 12.44 -3.74
C GLN A 412 -11.67 13.71 -3.15
N TRP A 413 -10.37 13.65 -2.86
CA TRP A 413 -9.60 14.81 -2.43
C TRP A 413 -9.38 15.78 -3.60
N ASN A 414 -9.32 17.06 -3.28
CA ASN A 414 -8.90 18.14 -4.18
C ASN A 414 -8.20 19.24 -3.34
N SER A 415 -7.61 20.23 -4.00
CA SER A 415 -6.88 21.29 -3.31
C SER A 415 -7.76 22.11 -2.35
N ASP A 416 -9.05 22.30 -2.65
CA ASP A 416 -9.95 23.08 -1.79
C ASP A 416 -10.31 22.34 -0.50
N LYS A 417 -10.49 21.02 -0.58
CA LYS A 417 -10.65 20.17 0.62
C LYS A 417 -9.42 20.18 1.50
N ILE A 418 -8.22 20.23 0.91
CA ILE A 418 -6.99 20.39 1.68
C ILE A 418 -6.97 21.74 2.40
N LYS A 419 -7.39 22.83 1.75
CA LYS A 419 -7.49 24.15 2.41
C LYS A 419 -8.45 24.13 3.59
N ILE A 420 -9.67 23.64 3.40
CA ILE A 420 -10.69 23.49 4.46
C ILE A 420 -10.12 22.69 5.64
N MET A 421 -9.44 21.59 5.33
CA MET A 421 -8.83 20.74 6.34
C MET A 421 -7.75 21.48 7.15
N ILE A 422 -6.92 22.29 6.49
CA ILE A 422 -5.85 23.07 7.13
C ILE A 422 -6.41 24.23 7.96
N GLU A 423 -7.39 24.97 7.44
CA GLU A 423 -8.04 26.08 8.15
C GLU A 423 -8.58 25.62 9.51
N LEU A 424 -9.31 24.50 9.54
CA LEU A 424 -9.83 23.92 10.78
C LEU A 424 -8.76 23.32 11.69
N CYS A 425 -7.58 23.00 11.15
CA CYS A 425 -6.46 22.51 11.92
C CYS A 425 -5.81 23.66 12.71
N SER A 426 -5.66 24.84 12.09
CA SER A 426 -5.10 26.02 12.74
C SER A 426 -5.89 26.42 13.99
N ASP A 427 -7.22 26.46 13.89
CA ASP A 427 -8.13 26.77 15.02
C ASP A 427 -7.97 25.79 16.21
N ARG A 428 -7.57 24.54 15.92
CA ARG A 428 -7.37 23.50 16.93
C ARG A 428 -5.96 23.49 17.51
N ILE A 429 -4.95 23.83 16.71
CA ILE A 429 -3.55 23.84 17.15
C ILE A 429 -3.32 24.94 18.20
N GLU A 430 -3.97 26.11 18.08
CA GLU A 430 -3.85 27.20 19.07
C GLU A 430 -4.32 26.80 20.48
N ASN A 431 -5.15 25.76 20.59
CA ASN A 431 -5.69 25.27 21.86
C ASN A 431 -4.97 24.02 22.39
N ILE A 432 -3.92 23.54 21.71
CA ILE A 432 -3.15 22.36 22.12
C ILE A 432 -1.75 22.84 22.47
N HIS A 433 -1.34 22.64 23.73
CA HIS A 433 0.01 22.95 24.19
C HIS A 433 1.05 22.46 23.17
N PRO A 434 2.03 23.31 22.79
CA PRO A 434 2.99 22.98 21.75
C PRO A 434 3.77 21.73 22.16
N LEU A 435 3.54 20.63 21.44
CA LEU A 435 4.52 19.55 21.43
C LEU A 435 5.82 20.12 20.83
N PRO A 436 6.99 19.82 21.40
CA PRO A 436 8.25 20.36 20.92
C PRO A 436 8.44 19.97 19.46
N ILE A 437 8.38 20.98 18.59
CA ILE A 437 8.49 20.83 17.14
C ILE A 437 9.97 20.58 16.80
N THR A 438 10.37 19.31 16.78
CA THR A 438 11.58 18.85 16.10
C THR A 438 11.22 18.31 14.72
N CYS A 439 10.62 19.15 13.86
CA CYS A 439 10.26 18.76 12.48
C CYS A 439 11.43 18.84 11.48
N PHE A 440 12.66 19.13 11.93
CA PHE A 440 13.82 19.28 11.05
C PHE A 440 14.59 17.97 10.76
N ASP A 441 14.29 16.86 11.46
CA ASP A 441 15.05 15.60 11.29
C ASP A 441 14.59 14.73 10.11
N THR A 442 13.51 15.08 9.41
CA THR A 442 12.97 14.28 8.29
C THR A 442 13.86 14.19 7.04
N PHE A 443 15.01 14.87 7.01
CA PHE A 443 16.04 14.71 5.97
C PHE A 443 16.96 13.50 6.24
N LYS A 444 17.05 13.03 7.50
CA LYS A 444 17.90 11.89 7.89
C LYS A 444 17.29 10.52 7.56
N ASP A 445 15.99 10.44 7.30
CA ASP A 445 15.26 9.19 6.98
C ASP A 445 15.60 8.59 5.61
N ILE A 446 16.51 9.21 4.85
CA ILE A 446 16.98 8.69 3.56
C ILE A 446 18.03 7.57 3.73
N ILE A 447 18.58 7.36 4.94
CA ILE A 447 19.60 6.33 5.17
C ILE A 447 19.01 5.11 5.89
N SER A 448 18.69 4.06 5.11
CA SER A 448 18.69 2.61 5.40
C SER A 448 18.08 2.07 6.72
N PRO A 449 17.41 0.89 6.73
CA PRO A 449 16.93 0.22 7.96
C PRO A 449 18.01 -0.05 9.03
N ILE A 450 19.29 0.05 8.68
CA ILE A 450 20.42 -0.11 9.61
C ILE A 450 20.44 0.99 10.68
N ASN A 451 19.94 2.19 10.39
CA ASN A 451 19.93 3.29 11.36
C ASN A 451 18.88 3.11 12.46
N GLN A 452 17.74 2.46 12.21
CA GLN A 452 16.70 2.31 13.24
C GLN A 452 17.12 1.41 14.41
N THR A 453 17.93 0.38 14.15
CA THR A 453 18.50 -0.48 15.21
C THR A 453 19.62 0.22 15.98
N LEU A 454 20.32 1.17 15.33
CA LEU A 454 21.35 1.98 15.96
C LEU A 454 20.81 3.22 16.66
N THR A 455 19.65 3.78 16.27
CA THR A 455 19.05 4.93 16.98
C THR A 455 18.52 4.58 18.36
N GLN A 456 18.34 3.30 18.69
CA GLN A 456 18.08 2.86 20.07
C GLN A 456 19.35 2.82 20.95
N LEU A 457 20.54 3.01 20.36
CA LEU A 457 21.81 3.09 21.07
C LEU A 457 22.46 4.43 20.75
N SER A 458 22.64 5.32 21.74
CA SER A 458 23.46 6.50 21.47
C SER A 458 24.88 6.01 21.16
N ILE A 459 25.48 6.55 20.10
CA ILE A 459 26.92 6.36 19.79
C ILE A 459 27.75 6.67 21.04
N ASP A 460 27.28 7.60 21.85
CA ASP A 460 27.89 8.01 23.12
C ASP A 460 27.93 6.85 24.13
N SER A 461 26.87 6.05 24.26
CA SER A 461 26.89 4.85 25.13
C SER A 461 27.89 3.79 24.67
N ILE A 462 28.10 3.64 23.36
CA ILE A 462 29.13 2.73 22.82
C ILE A 462 30.54 3.27 23.09
N ILE A 463 30.72 4.60 23.02
CA ILE A 463 31.98 5.27 23.35
C ILE A 463 32.27 5.12 24.84
N ASP A 464 31.26 5.29 25.71
CA ASP A 464 31.42 5.18 27.16
C ASP A 464 31.74 3.75 27.61
N ASP A 465 31.11 2.73 27.00
CA ASP A 465 31.48 1.32 27.23
C ASP A 465 32.93 1.02 26.84
N PHE A 466 33.42 1.60 25.73
CA PHE A 466 34.83 1.49 25.36
C PHE A 466 35.76 2.19 26.36
N LYS A 467 35.37 3.37 26.87
CA LYS A 467 36.15 4.10 27.89
C LYS A 467 36.32 3.27 29.16
N GLU A 468 35.24 2.62 29.60
CA GLU A 468 35.22 1.79 30.80
C GLU A 468 36.06 0.52 30.62
N ASN A 469 35.90 -0.18 29.49
CA ASN A 469 36.48 -1.50 29.30
C ASN A 469 37.86 -1.50 28.63
N LYS A 470 38.31 -0.36 28.06
CA LYS A 470 39.57 -0.24 27.28
C LYS A 470 39.66 -1.21 26.10
N GLU A 471 38.56 -1.85 25.71
CA GLU A 471 38.44 -2.72 24.56
C GLU A 471 37.04 -2.61 23.97
N TRP A 472 36.93 -2.76 22.64
CA TRP A 472 35.64 -2.82 21.98
C TRP A 472 34.91 -4.09 22.44
N CYS A 473 33.74 -3.94 23.05
CA CYS A 473 32.91 -4.98 23.65
C CYS A 473 33.04 -6.35 22.91
N LYS A 474 33.68 -7.34 23.56
CA LYS A 474 33.92 -8.67 22.98
C LYS A 474 32.63 -9.48 22.95
N VAL A 475 32.12 -9.74 21.75
CA VAL A 475 30.89 -10.52 21.53
C VAL A 475 31.10 -11.99 21.95
N LYS A 476 30.51 -12.41 23.08
CA LYS A 476 30.06 -13.80 23.24
C LYS A 476 28.62 -13.89 22.75
N ASP A 477 28.40 -14.76 21.77
CA ASP A 477 27.16 -14.85 21.01
C ASP A 477 26.07 -15.58 21.81
N ARG A 478 25.03 -14.83 22.22
CA ARG A 478 23.60 -15.11 22.01
C ARG A 478 22.81 -13.97 22.66
N ARG A 479 22.45 -12.97 21.84
CA ARG A 479 21.77 -11.71 22.23
C ARG A 479 22.61 -10.86 23.20
N THR A 480 23.52 -10.07 22.65
CA THR A 480 24.00 -8.88 23.36
C THR A 480 22.81 -7.94 23.60
N GLU A 481 22.84 -7.18 24.69
CA GLU A 481 21.85 -6.15 25.04
C GLU A 481 21.62 -5.14 23.89
N TYR A 482 22.58 -5.05 22.97
CA TYR A 482 22.70 -4.01 21.96
C TYR A 482 22.26 -4.42 20.54
N GLY A 483 21.80 -5.66 20.31
CA GLY A 483 21.13 -6.04 19.04
C GLY A 483 21.92 -5.96 17.72
N VAL A 484 23.18 -5.48 17.72
CA VAL A 484 24.06 -5.35 16.54
C VAL A 484 25.46 -5.89 16.88
N LYS A 485 26.11 -6.59 15.93
CA LYS A 485 27.51 -7.03 16.11
C LYS A 485 28.44 -5.81 16.05
N MET A 486 29.29 -5.62 17.05
CA MET A 486 30.23 -4.48 17.12
C MET A 486 31.14 -4.36 15.88
N LYS A 487 31.55 -5.50 15.31
CA LYS A 487 32.29 -5.56 14.04
C LYS A 487 31.52 -4.89 12.88
N ASP A 488 30.21 -5.08 12.84
CA ASP A 488 29.34 -4.51 11.81
C ASP A 488 29.10 -3.01 12.06
N PHE A 489 28.98 -2.58 13.33
CA PHE A 489 28.94 -1.16 13.70
C PHE A 489 30.20 -0.43 13.25
N ILE A 490 31.39 -0.92 13.61
CA ILE A 490 32.68 -0.34 13.21
C ILE A 490 32.79 -0.28 11.69
N GLN A 491 32.40 -1.34 10.98
CA GLN A 491 32.38 -1.33 9.51
C GLN A 491 31.39 -0.31 8.94
N ASN A 492 30.22 -0.15 9.54
CA ASN A 492 29.23 0.80 9.06
C ASN A 492 29.66 2.25 9.30
N VAL A 493 30.32 2.58 10.42
CA VAL A 493 30.95 3.90 10.65
C VAL A 493 32.07 4.13 9.63
N ARG A 494 32.97 3.16 9.43
CA ARG A 494 34.08 3.26 8.46
C ARG A 494 33.60 3.41 7.01
N HIS A 495 32.47 2.80 6.65
CA HIS A 495 31.88 2.91 5.31
C HIS A 495 30.95 4.12 5.15
N GLY A 496 30.85 5.02 6.13
CA GLY A 496 29.97 6.19 6.08
C GLY A 496 28.47 5.87 6.11
N ARG A 497 28.11 4.63 6.50
CA ARG A 497 26.71 4.18 6.63
C ARG A 497 26.07 4.61 7.94
N VAL A 498 26.90 4.89 8.94
CA VAL A 498 26.51 5.51 10.21
C VAL A 498 27.18 6.87 10.26
N HIS A 499 26.39 7.93 10.37
CA HIS A 499 26.89 9.29 10.47
C HIS A 499 27.27 9.58 11.92
N ILE A 500 28.51 10.01 12.14
CA ILE A 500 29.02 10.49 13.42
C ILE A 500 29.36 11.97 13.27
N ASN A 501 29.04 12.80 14.26
CA ASN A 501 29.39 14.22 14.21
C ASN A 501 30.90 14.41 14.48
N GLU A 502 31.40 15.64 14.29
CA GLU A 502 32.82 15.97 14.45
C GLU A 502 33.33 15.67 15.88
N GLU A 503 32.49 15.89 16.89
CA GLU A 503 32.82 15.68 18.29
C GLU A 503 32.93 14.18 18.63
N GLN A 504 31.97 13.36 18.17
CA GLN A 504 32.01 11.90 18.27
C GLN A 504 33.20 11.32 17.51
N ARG A 505 33.54 11.88 16.34
CA ARG A 505 34.72 11.47 15.57
C ARG A 505 36.02 11.78 16.32
N LYS A 506 36.13 12.96 16.94
CA LYS A 506 37.26 13.33 17.79
C LYS A 506 37.36 12.42 19.01
N GLN A 507 36.24 12.10 19.67
CA GLN A 507 36.21 11.18 20.80
C GLN A 507 36.67 9.77 20.38
N LEU A 508 36.17 9.23 19.28
CA LEU A 508 36.61 7.93 18.75
C LEU A 508 38.11 7.90 18.45
N LEU A 509 38.64 8.94 17.81
CA LEU A 509 40.06 9.05 17.48
C LEU A 509 40.96 9.27 18.71
N THR A 510 40.44 9.92 19.76
CA THR A 510 41.17 10.10 21.03
C THR A 510 41.35 8.78 21.77
N HIS A 511 40.34 7.89 21.67
CA HIS A 511 40.30 6.63 22.39
C HIS A 511 40.88 5.45 21.62
N ASP A 512 40.74 5.43 20.29
CA ASP A 512 41.37 4.48 19.39
C ASP A 512 41.95 5.25 18.18
N PRO A 513 43.21 5.70 18.26
CA PRO A 513 43.87 6.42 17.17
C PRO A 513 43.93 5.61 15.87
N LEU A 514 43.85 4.28 15.98
CA LEU A 514 43.88 3.32 14.87
C LEU A 514 42.47 2.94 14.39
N PHE A 515 41.41 3.59 14.90
CA PHE A 515 40.02 3.26 14.62
C PHE A 515 39.71 3.26 13.13
N PHE A 516 40.41 4.06 12.32
CA PHE A 516 40.28 4.06 10.85
C PHE A 516 41.44 3.36 10.12
N GLU A 517 42.49 2.95 10.82
CA GLU A 517 43.71 2.40 10.19
C GLU A 517 43.60 0.91 9.85
N ASN A 518 42.69 0.18 10.51
CA ASN A 518 42.82 -1.28 10.60
C ASN A 518 42.40 -2.12 9.38
N LYS A 519 41.97 -1.54 8.23
CA LYS A 519 42.02 -2.14 6.87
C LYS A 519 41.82 -1.04 5.81
N ARG A 520 42.38 -1.24 4.60
CA ARG A 520 42.30 -0.38 3.39
C ARG A 520 41.09 0.57 3.39
N ILE A 521 41.36 1.88 3.43
CA ILE A 521 40.33 2.90 3.28
C ILE A 521 39.94 2.94 1.81
N VAL A 522 38.72 2.52 1.50
CA VAL A 522 38.18 2.47 0.14
C VAL A 522 37.24 3.65 -0.07
N PHE A 523 37.75 4.73 -0.67
CA PHE A 523 36.96 5.93 -0.98
C PHE A 523 36.14 5.74 -2.27
N ARG A 524 35.23 4.76 -2.30
CA ARG A 524 34.42 4.46 -3.50
C ARG A 524 33.36 5.52 -3.81
N GLU A 525 32.90 6.26 -2.81
CA GLU A 525 31.73 7.17 -2.94
C GLU A 525 32.06 8.66 -2.77
N TYR A 526 33.26 9.00 -2.28
CA TYR A 526 33.68 10.40 -2.10
C TYR A 526 34.15 11.03 -3.41
N ASN A 527 33.85 12.31 -3.59
CA ASN A 527 34.43 13.13 -4.66
C ASN A 527 35.90 13.48 -4.33
N MET A 528 36.63 14.08 -5.27
CA MET A 528 38.08 14.28 -5.11
C MET A 528 38.41 15.25 -3.96
N THR A 529 37.63 16.31 -3.80
CA THR A 529 37.82 17.33 -2.76
C THR A 529 37.63 16.74 -1.37
N GLU A 530 36.60 15.91 -1.17
CA GLU A 530 36.36 15.25 0.12
C GLU A 530 37.49 14.28 0.52
N LYS A 531 38.11 13.62 -0.47
CA LYS A 531 39.29 12.76 -0.22
C LYS A 531 40.50 13.60 0.20
N VAL A 532 40.70 14.76 -0.43
CA VAL A 532 41.80 15.67 -0.09
C VAL A 532 41.62 16.27 1.29
N ASP A 533 40.40 16.71 1.62
CA ASP A 533 40.09 17.26 2.94
C ASP A 533 40.35 16.24 4.05
N PHE A 534 39.96 14.97 3.85
CA PHE A 534 40.29 13.89 4.78
C PHE A 534 41.80 13.69 4.95
N LEU A 535 42.57 13.68 3.86
CA LEU A 535 44.01 13.47 3.91
C LEU A 535 44.72 14.63 4.61
N VAL A 536 44.29 15.86 4.36
CA VAL A 536 44.77 17.08 5.03
C VAL A 536 44.46 17.03 6.52
N GLU A 537 43.24 16.69 6.93
CA GLU A 537 42.87 16.51 8.34
C GLU A 537 43.75 15.46 9.02
N TYR A 538 43.94 14.30 8.38
CA TYR A 538 44.78 13.22 8.90
C TYR A 538 46.22 13.70 9.12
N PHE A 539 46.79 14.42 8.15
CA PHE A 539 48.14 14.97 8.27
C PHE A 539 48.24 16.00 9.39
N ILE A 540 47.28 16.91 9.51
CA ILE A 540 47.25 17.93 10.56
C ILE A 540 47.27 17.26 11.95
N MET A 541 46.49 16.19 12.11
CA MET A 541 46.35 15.43 13.36
C MET A 541 47.58 14.57 13.68
N GLN A 542 48.06 13.79 12.71
CA GLN A 542 49.07 12.75 12.93
C GLN A 542 50.50 13.23 12.66
N LYS A 543 50.66 14.42 12.07
CA LYS A 543 51.93 14.97 11.57
C LYS A 543 52.67 14.02 10.62
N LYS A 544 51.93 13.12 9.96
CA LYS A 544 52.42 12.16 8.96
C LYS A 544 51.27 11.80 8.02
N TRP A 545 51.59 11.48 6.76
CA TRP A 545 50.60 10.99 5.80
C TRP A 545 50.26 9.52 6.07
N PRO A 546 49.05 9.04 5.72
CA PRO A 546 48.70 7.64 5.85
C PRO A 546 49.64 6.78 4.98
N PRO A 547 50.03 5.56 5.40
CA PRO A 547 50.93 4.73 4.62
C PRO A 547 50.31 4.40 3.25
N GLN A 548 51.13 4.44 2.19
CA GLN A 548 50.67 4.29 0.80
C GLN A 548 49.90 2.97 0.53
N SER A 549 50.17 1.90 1.29
CA SER A 549 49.46 0.62 1.22
C SER A 549 47.98 0.70 1.65
N HIS A 550 47.56 1.80 2.29
CA HIS A 550 46.22 1.98 2.86
C HIS A 550 45.30 2.88 2.03
N ILE A 551 45.83 3.56 0.99
CA ILE A 551 45.08 4.49 0.13
C ILE A 551 44.82 3.82 -1.23
N SER A 552 43.60 3.30 -1.43
CA SER A 552 43.13 2.83 -2.73
C SER A 552 42.16 3.85 -3.29
N VAL A 553 42.67 4.84 -4.01
CA VAL A 553 41.85 5.74 -4.82
C VAL A 553 41.82 5.16 -6.23
N ASP A 554 40.63 4.85 -6.75
CA ASP A 554 40.45 4.39 -8.13
C ASP A 554 41.14 5.37 -9.10
N GLY A 555 42.35 5.00 -9.57
CA GLY A 555 43.15 5.77 -10.53
C GLY A 555 44.26 6.69 -9.95
N PHE A 556 44.49 6.73 -8.64
CA PHE A 556 45.60 7.52 -8.05
C PHE A 556 46.61 6.58 -7.37
N ARG A 557 47.75 6.32 -8.03
CA ARG A 557 48.95 5.82 -7.34
C ARG A 557 49.79 7.04 -6.98
N ILE A 558 50.03 7.22 -5.68
CA ILE A 558 51.02 8.19 -5.18
C ILE A 558 52.38 7.63 -5.55
N GLY A 559 52.88 7.97 -6.74
CA GLY A 559 54.16 7.50 -7.25
C GLY A 559 54.24 7.55 -8.77
N LEU A 560 55.08 8.47 -9.26
CA LEU A 560 55.68 8.60 -10.60
C LEU A 560 54.84 8.16 -11.81
N PHE A 561 54.61 9.12 -12.71
CA PHE A 561 54.24 8.90 -14.11
C PHE A 561 55.17 7.85 -14.74
N LYS A 562 54.67 6.62 -14.88
CA LYS A 562 55.15 5.68 -15.90
C LYS A 562 53.97 5.17 -16.71
N THR A 563 54.29 5.00 -17.98
CA THR A 563 53.44 5.06 -19.16
C THR A 563 52.50 3.87 -19.35
N ASN A 564 51.46 4.14 -20.15
CA ASN A 564 50.71 3.23 -21.02
C ASN A 564 50.18 1.93 -20.40
N THR A 565 48.90 1.98 -19.99
CA THR A 565 47.77 1.31 -20.67
C THR A 565 46.55 1.33 -19.74
N GLN A 566 45.74 2.40 -19.76
CA GLN A 566 44.38 2.35 -19.18
C GLN A 566 43.39 3.12 -20.06
N ARG A 567 42.22 2.52 -20.29
CA ARG A 567 41.15 3.00 -21.18
C ARG A 567 40.35 4.20 -20.65
N ASN A 568 40.73 4.79 -19.51
CA ASN A 568 40.13 6.01 -18.96
C ASN A 568 41.24 6.95 -18.45
N PRO A 569 41.24 8.25 -18.79
CA PRO A 569 42.19 9.20 -18.23
C PRO A 569 41.99 9.31 -16.70
N PRO A 570 43.07 9.39 -15.90
CA PRO A 570 42.95 9.61 -14.47
C PRO A 570 42.27 10.96 -14.20
N LYS A 571 41.35 10.99 -13.24
CA LYS A 571 40.72 12.24 -12.79
C LYS A 571 41.82 13.16 -12.24
N THR A 572 41.96 14.35 -12.81
CA THR A 572 42.94 15.34 -12.35
C THR A 572 42.45 15.99 -11.06
N MET A 573 43.33 16.10 -10.07
CA MET A 573 43.09 16.86 -8.85
C MET A 573 43.03 18.36 -9.20
N SER A 574 42.08 19.09 -8.58
CA SER A 574 41.95 20.52 -8.82
C SER A 574 43.19 21.29 -8.32
N ILE A 575 43.44 22.48 -8.87
CA ILE A 575 44.52 23.37 -8.40
C ILE A 575 44.33 23.71 -6.91
N HIS A 576 43.09 23.99 -6.51
CA HIS A 576 42.71 24.28 -5.13
C HIS A 576 43.07 23.14 -4.16
N ASP A 577 42.78 21.90 -4.55
CA ASP A 577 43.07 20.73 -3.73
C ASP A 577 44.60 20.46 -3.63
N ARG A 578 45.36 20.74 -4.70
CA ARG A 578 46.83 20.71 -4.66
C ARG A 578 47.39 21.75 -3.69
N GLU A 579 46.85 22.96 -3.73
CA GLU A 579 47.27 24.04 -2.83
C GLU A 579 46.96 23.71 -1.37
N LYS A 580 45.82 23.07 -1.08
CA LYS A 580 45.49 22.60 0.27
C LYS A 580 46.53 21.62 0.81
N ILE A 581 46.92 20.64 -0.01
CA ILE A 581 47.93 19.64 0.38
C ILE A 581 49.30 20.31 0.57
N LEU A 582 49.73 21.17 -0.36
CA LEU A 582 51.00 21.87 -0.29
C LEU A 582 51.09 22.85 0.89
N LYS A 583 49.98 23.45 1.31
CA LYS A 583 49.92 24.27 2.53
C LYS A 583 50.16 23.45 3.80
N CYS A 584 49.80 22.16 3.79
CA CYS A 584 49.99 21.27 4.92
C CYS A 584 51.38 20.63 4.92
N ASP A 585 51.85 20.19 3.76
CA ASP A 585 53.17 19.60 3.55
C ASP A 585 53.75 20.10 2.21
N PRO A 586 54.64 21.11 2.24
CA PRO A 586 55.28 21.65 1.04
C PRO A 586 56.10 20.61 0.25
N LEU A 587 56.47 19.49 0.89
CA LEU A 587 57.26 18.41 0.30
C LEU A 587 56.39 17.23 -0.17
N PHE A 588 55.06 17.29 -0.06
CA PHE A 588 54.21 16.14 -0.39
C PHE A 588 54.35 15.63 -1.83
N PHE A 589 54.61 16.53 -2.78
CA PHE A 589 54.74 16.20 -4.20
C PHE A 589 56.19 16.02 -4.66
N SER A 590 57.18 16.23 -3.78
CA SER A 590 58.59 15.89 -4.01
C SER A 590 58.86 14.46 -3.56
#